data_AF-A0A2J8A2U1-F1
#
_entry.id   AF-A0A2J8A2U1-F1
#
_cell.length_a   1.000
_cell.length_b   1.000
_cell.length_c   1.000
_cell.angle_alpha   90.00
_cell.angle_beta   90.00
_cell.angle_gamma   90.00
#
_symmetry.space_group_name_H-M   'P 1'
#
loop_
_entity.id
_entity.type
_entity.pdbx_description
1 polymer ?
#
loop_
_entity_poly.entity_id
_entity_poly.type
_entity_poly.pdbx_seq_one_letter_code
_entity_poly.pdbx_strand_id
1 'polypeptide(L)'
;MAPQAFSFTRARAPGCALGRRRAVSVHAVLSPLPASETRSTVDRLKKLRLITAVKTPYLANGKFDLPAYDALVSRQIEQGVEGLIVGGTTGEGHLMSWDEHIMLIAHTMNAFGNKIAVIGNTGSNSTREALHATEQGFAVGMHASLQINPYYGKTSKAGLINHLQAVLNEGPAIIYNVPGRTAQDIPDDVVLELNQHSNFLGMKECTGNARIKSYTGRGVNCWWVAQHA
;
A
#
# COMPACT_ATOMS: atom_id res chain seq x y z
N MET A 1 -5.06 22.28 15.16
CA MET A 1 -3.92 21.63 14.46
C MET A 1 -3.14 22.71 13.74
N ALA A 2 -1.89 22.95 14.11
CA ALA A 2 -1.05 23.90 13.39
C ALA A 2 -0.65 23.29 12.01
N PRO A 3 -0.59 24.08 10.93
CA PRO A 3 -0.19 23.58 9.62
C PRO A 3 1.29 23.19 9.64
N GLN A 4 1.63 22.03 9.08
CA GLN A 4 3.02 21.61 8.91
C GLN A 4 3.73 22.56 7.95
N ALA A 5 4.91 23.05 8.36
CA ALA A 5 5.70 23.98 7.57
C ALA A 5 6.55 23.22 6.53
N PHE A 6 6.33 23.49 5.25
CA PHE A 6 7.21 23.05 4.18
C PHE A 6 8.45 23.95 4.13
N SER A 7 9.62 23.40 4.42
CA SER A 7 10.90 24.10 4.23
C SER A 7 11.48 23.75 2.86
N PHE A 8 11.57 24.74 1.98
CA PHE A 8 12.26 24.62 0.69
C PHE A 8 13.70 25.09 0.81
N THR A 9 14.66 24.17 0.87
CA THR A 9 16.08 24.51 0.75
C THR A 9 16.56 24.28 -0.68
N ARG A 10 16.89 25.37 -1.38
CA ARG A 10 17.61 25.34 -2.66
C ARG A 10 19.10 25.14 -2.39
N ALA A 11 19.64 23.97 -2.70
CA ALA A 11 21.09 23.80 -2.79
C ALA A 11 21.60 24.31 -4.16
N ARG A 12 22.61 25.18 -4.16
CA ARG A 12 23.37 25.57 -5.34
C ARG A 12 24.52 24.57 -5.53
N ALA A 13 24.51 23.79 -6.59
CA ALA A 13 25.68 23.03 -7.02
C ALA A 13 26.72 23.99 -7.64
N PRO A 14 28.03 23.83 -7.34
CA PRO A 14 29.06 24.65 -7.96
C PRO A 14 29.33 24.18 -9.41
N GLY A 15 29.25 25.15 -10.32
CA GLY A 15 29.90 25.23 -11.63
C GLY A 15 30.05 23.98 -12.50
N CYS A 16 29.19 23.83 -13.51
CA CYS A 16 29.62 23.42 -14.84
C CYS A 16 28.58 23.87 -15.88
N ALA A 17 29.01 24.69 -16.84
CA ALA A 17 28.16 25.30 -17.84
C ALA A 17 27.99 24.34 -19.04
N LEU A 18 26.93 23.54 -19.03
CA LEU A 18 26.32 22.96 -20.24
C LEU A 18 24.91 22.51 -19.92
N GLY A 19 23.97 22.89 -20.79
CA GLY A 19 22.51 22.80 -20.59
C GLY A 19 22.05 21.46 -20.00
N ARG A 20 21.45 21.53 -18.80
CA ARG A 20 20.79 20.39 -18.16
C ARG A 20 19.42 20.83 -17.67
N ARG A 21 18.39 20.08 -18.08
CA ARG A 21 17.05 20.16 -17.47
C ARG A 21 17.22 20.06 -15.96
N ARG A 22 16.74 21.06 -15.22
CA ARG A 22 16.80 21.08 -13.77
C ARG A 22 15.88 19.97 -13.24
N ALA A 23 16.44 18.86 -12.80
CA ALA A 23 15.75 17.93 -11.93
C ALA A 23 15.50 18.65 -10.60
N VAL A 24 14.23 18.83 -10.24
CA VAL A 24 13.84 19.26 -8.91
C VAL A 24 13.71 17.99 -8.07
N SER A 25 14.69 17.72 -7.23
CA SER A 25 14.59 16.67 -6.22
C SER A 25 13.76 17.20 -5.04
N VAL A 26 12.55 16.69 -4.87
CA VAL A 26 11.74 16.94 -3.67
C VAL A 26 12.15 15.90 -2.63
N HIS A 27 12.96 16.31 -1.65
CA HIS A 27 13.18 15.51 -0.45
C HIS A 27 12.14 15.93 0.58
N ALA A 28 11.03 15.19 0.67
CA ALA A 28 10.17 15.25 1.84
C ALA A 28 10.86 14.46 2.96
N VAL A 29 11.48 15.17 3.91
CA VAL A 29 11.95 14.55 5.15
C VAL A 29 10.75 14.45 6.08
N LEU A 30 10.01 13.35 5.99
CA LEU A 30 9.03 13.00 7.02
C LEU A 30 9.80 12.43 8.21
N SER A 31 9.79 13.16 9.32
CA SER A 31 10.25 12.61 10.59
C SER A 31 9.40 11.37 10.92
N PRO A 32 10.00 10.25 11.38
CA PRO A 32 9.24 9.10 11.82
C PRO A 32 8.19 9.50 12.85
N LEU A 33 6.96 9.02 12.70
CA LEU A 33 5.90 9.27 13.69
C LEU A 33 6.30 8.66 15.05
N PRO A 34 5.97 9.33 16.17
CA PRO A 34 6.19 8.78 17.50
C PRO A 34 5.51 7.40 17.66
N ALA A 35 6.14 6.47 18.36
CA ALA A 35 5.65 5.09 18.53
C ALA A 35 4.20 5.00 19.07
N SER A 36 3.76 5.96 19.88
CA SER A 36 2.39 6.05 20.39
C SER A 36 1.36 6.39 19.29
N GLU A 37 1.71 7.29 18.37
CA GLU A 37 0.87 7.66 17.22
C GLU A 37 0.81 6.51 16.20
N THR A 38 1.92 5.82 15.98
CA THR A 38 2.00 4.61 15.14
C THR A 38 1.06 3.52 15.67
N ARG A 39 1.09 3.22 16.99
CA ARG A 39 0.20 2.23 17.60
C ARG A 39 -1.28 2.60 17.47
N SER A 40 -1.62 3.88 17.71
CA SER A 40 -2.99 4.37 17.54
C SER A 40 -3.51 4.26 16.10
N THR A 41 -2.61 4.45 15.12
CA THR A 41 -2.91 4.35 13.69
C THR A 41 -3.14 2.91 13.27
N VAL A 42 -2.25 2.00 13.67
CA VAL A 42 -2.39 0.54 13.43
C VAL A 42 -3.70 0.01 14.00
N ASP A 43 -4.02 0.35 15.25
CA ASP A 43 -5.23 -0.12 15.92
C ASP A 43 -6.52 0.38 15.25
N ARG A 44 -6.49 1.60 14.69
CA ARG A 44 -7.60 2.14 13.89
C ARG A 44 -7.74 1.40 12.56
N LEU A 45 -6.63 1.20 11.85
CA LEU A 45 -6.63 0.52 10.54
C LEU A 45 -7.07 -0.94 10.64
N LYS A 46 -6.72 -1.63 11.73
CA LYS A 46 -7.19 -3.00 12.01
C LYS A 46 -8.71 -3.14 12.12
N LYS A 47 -9.41 -2.04 12.44
CA LYS A 47 -10.87 -2.04 12.68
C LYS A 47 -11.70 -1.76 11.43
N LEU A 48 -11.07 -1.37 10.31
CA LEU A 48 -11.78 -1.16 9.05
C LEU A 48 -12.46 -2.47 8.62
N ARG A 49 -13.74 -2.42 8.25
CA ARG A 49 -14.53 -3.60 7.87
C ARG A 49 -14.77 -3.66 6.37
N LEU A 50 -14.98 -2.52 5.73
CA LEU A 50 -15.23 -2.42 4.30
C LEU A 50 -14.11 -1.64 3.59
N ILE A 51 -13.29 -2.38 2.84
CA ILE A 51 -12.19 -1.82 2.05
C ILE A 51 -12.42 -2.18 0.57
N THR A 52 -12.51 -1.18 -0.29
CA THR A 52 -12.69 -1.39 -1.73
C THR A 52 -11.33 -1.42 -2.45
N ALA A 53 -11.05 -2.46 -3.22
CA ALA A 53 -10.01 -2.41 -4.24
C ALA A 53 -10.52 -1.61 -5.43
N VAL A 54 -10.21 -0.31 -5.47
CA VAL A 54 -10.82 0.64 -6.39
C VAL A 54 -10.25 0.46 -7.81
N LYS A 55 -11.14 0.48 -8.81
CA LYS A 55 -10.79 0.47 -10.23
C LYS A 55 -10.08 1.78 -10.58
N THR A 56 -9.01 1.71 -11.37
CA THR A 56 -8.38 2.89 -12.02
C THR A 56 -8.98 3.14 -13.42
N PRO A 57 -9.92 4.10 -13.60
CA PRO A 57 -10.52 4.40 -14.91
C PRO A 57 -9.50 5.03 -15.89
N TYR A 58 -9.74 4.83 -17.18
CA TYR A 58 -8.82 5.28 -18.24
C TYR A 58 -9.56 6.10 -19.30
N LEU A 59 -8.85 7.10 -19.82
CA LEU A 59 -9.21 7.83 -21.03
C LEU A 59 -9.00 6.94 -22.26
N ALA A 60 -9.58 7.34 -23.40
CA ALA A 60 -9.43 6.62 -24.66
C ALA A 60 -7.96 6.47 -25.14
N ASN A 61 -7.06 7.33 -24.66
CA ASN A 61 -5.62 7.29 -24.96
C ASN A 61 -4.80 6.41 -24.00
N GLY A 62 -5.45 5.70 -23.06
CA GLY A 62 -4.82 4.81 -22.10
C GLY A 62 -4.31 5.46 -20.81
N LYS A 63 -4.34 6.81 -20.69
CA LYS A 63 -3.97 7.49 -19.44
C LYS A 63 -5.10 7.41 -18.40
N PHE A 64 -4.78 7.62 -17.13
CA PHE A 64 -5.79 7.66 -16.08
C PHE A 64 -6.81 8.78 -16.30
N ASP A 65 -8.08 8.45 -16.10
CA ASP A 65 -9.18 9.41 -16.05
C ASP A 65 -9.41 9.82 -14.59
N LEU A 66 -8.64 10.81 -14.11
CA LEU A 66 -8.74 11.27 -12.73
C LEU A 66 -10.13 11.82 -12.36
N PRO A 67 -10.84 12.60 -13.22
CA PRO A 67 -12.23 12.99 -12.93
C PRO A 67 -13.16 11.80 -12.68
N ALA A 68 -13.08 10.75 -13.51
CA ALA A 68 -13.88 9.54 -13.29
C ALA A 68 -13.46 8.79 -12.02
N TYR A 69 -12.16 8.78 -11.70
CA TYR A 69 -11.63 8.19 -10.47
C TYR A 69 -12.17 8.91 -9.23
N ASP A 70 -12.15 10.24 -9.22
CA ASP A 70 -12.62 11.06 -8.11
C ASP A 70 -14.12 10.91 -7.88
N ALA A 71 -14.90 10.84 -8.96
CA ALA A 71 -16.33 10.56 -8.89
C ALA A 71 -16.60 9.16 -8.33
N LEU A 72 -15.82 8.14 -8.72
CA LEU A 72 -15.93 6.79 -8.19
C LEU A 72 -15.60 6.76 -6.69
N VAL A 73 -14.48 7.36 -6.28
CA VAL A 73 -14.06 7.42 -4.88
C VAL A 73 -15.08 8.16 -4.01
N SER A 74 -15.58 9.31 -4.48
CA SER A 74 -16.58 10.09 -3.73
C SER A 74 -17.85 9.27 -3.47
N ARG A 75 -18.33 8.52 -4.47
CA ARG A 75 -19.48 7.61 -4.29
C ARG A 75 -19.18 6.49 -3.29
N GLN A 76 -17.97 5.92 -3.30
CA GLN A 76 -17.59 4.89 -2.31
C GLN A 76 -17.63 5.45 -0.88
N ILE A 77 -17.10 6.66 -0.67
CA ILE A 77 -17.14 7.35 0.64
C ILE A 77 -18.58 7.60 1.07
N GLU A 78 -19.44 8.09 0.18
CA GLU A 78 -20.87 8.32 0.44
C GLU A 78 -21.62 7.03 0.84
N GLN A 79 -21.19 5.87 0.33
CA GLN A 79 -21.76 4.56 0.67
C GLN A 79 -21.12 3.91 1.90
N GLY A 80 -20.27 4.62 2.63
CA GLY A 80 -19.69 4.15 3.90
C GLY A 80 -18.48 3.22 3.75
N VAL A 81 -17.80 3.23 2.60
CA VAL A 81 -16.51 2.53 2.44
C VAL A 81 -15.48 3.21 3.33
N GLU A 82 -14.74 2.41 4.11
CA GLU A 82 -13.84 2.91 5.15
C GLU A 82 -12.38 2.96 4.68
N GLY A 83 -12.04 2.21 3.63
CA GLY A 83 -10.71 2.20 3.04
C GLY A 83 -10.69 1.89 1.55
N LEU A 84 -9.62 2.33 0.88
CA LEU A 84 -9.35 2.04 -0.53
C LEU A 84 -7.99 1.36 -0.69
N ILE A 85 -7.94 0.34 -1.53
CA ILE A 85 -6.67 -0.17 -2.07
C ILE A 85 -6.44 0.49 -3.43
N VAL A 86 -5.39 1.31 -3.54
CA VAL A 86 -5.02 2.04 -4.77
C VAL A 86 -4.04 1.21 -5.59
N GLY A 87 -4.39 0.98 -6.87
CA GLY A 87 -3.60 0.13 -7.77
C GLY A 87 -3.47 -1.32 -7.30
N GLY A 88 -4.49 -1.86 -6.60
CA GLY A 88 -4.58 -3.29 -6.33
C GLY A 88 -4.73 -4.11 -7.62
N THR A 89 -4.93 -5.43 -7.52
CA THR A 89 -5.20 -6.26 -8.72
C THR A 89 -6.42 -5.76 -9.51
N THR A 90 -7.52 -5.42 -8.83
CA THR A 90 -8.73 -4.82 -9.44
C THR A 90 -8.48 -3.40 -9.97
N GLY A 91 -7.56 -2.67 -9.35
CA GLY A 91 -7.13 -1.35 -9.79
C GLY A 91 -6.04 -1.41 -10.85
N GLU A 92 -5.66 -2.61 -11.31
CA GLU A 92 -4.70 -2.86 -12.39
C GLU A 92 -3.28 -2.30 -12.14
N GLY A 93 -2.82 -2.21 -10.89
CA GLY A 93 -1.50 -1.64 -10.60
C GLY A 93 -0.31 -2.37 -11.25
N HIS A 94 -0.49 -3.65 -11.60
CA HIS A 94 0.51 -4.42 -12.35
C HIS A 94 0.65 -4.01 -13.83
N LEU A 95 -0.25 -3.16 -14.34
CA LEU A 95 -0.16 -2.56 -15.68
C LEU A 95 0.38 -1.12 -15.63
N MET A 96 0.65 -0.61 -14.44
CA MET A 96 1.13 0.76 -14.25
C MET A 96 2.65 0.83 -14.25
N SER A 97 3.20 1.95 -14.71
CA SER A 97 4.52 2.37 -14.28
C SER A 97 4.49 2.90 -12.83
N TRP A 98 5.63 2.87 -12.14
CA TRP A 98 5.68 3.29 -10.74
C TRP A 98 5.40 4.79 -10.54
N ASP A 99 5.77 5.63 -11.50
CA ASP A 99 5.49 7.07 -11.44
C ASP A 99 3.99 7.37 -11.46
N GLU A 100 3.21 6.73 -12.33
CA GLU A 100 1.76 6.90 -12.36
C GLU A 100 1.08 6.25 -11.15
N HIS A 101 1.56 5.10 -10.67
CA HIS A 101 1.00 4.45 -9.48
C HIS A 101 1.22 5.30 -8.22
N ILE A 102 2.44 5.79 -7.99
CA ILE A 102 2.73 6.69 -6.86
C ILE A 102 1.99 8.01 -7.01
N MET A 103 1.86 8.56 -8.22
CA MET A 103 1.03 9.73 -8.50
C MET A 103 -0.42 9.49 -8.09
N LEU A 104 -1.00 8.33 -8.42
CA LEU A 104 -2.39 8.01 -8.06
C LEU A 104 -2.55 7.86 -6.54
N ILE A 105 -1.60 7.24 -5.84
CA ILE A 105 -1.59 7.18 -4.36
C ILE A 105 -1.55 8.59 -3.76
N ALA A 106 -0.64 9.44 -4.24
CA ALA A 106 -0.51 10.81 -3.78
C ALA A 106 -1.77 11.65 -4.04
N HIS A 107 -2.35 11.50 -5.24
CA HIS A 107 -3.61 12.14 -5.62
C HIS A 107 -4.75 11.74 -4.67
N THR A 108 -4.92 10.43 -4.42
CA THR A 108 -5.96 9.92 -3.51
C THR A 108 -5.76 10.41 -2.08
N MET A 109 -4.52 10.43 -1.60
CA MET A 109 -4.19 10.98 -0.28
C MET A 109 -4.55 12.46 -0.16
N ASN A 110 -4.14 13.27 -1.14
CA ASN A 110 -4.38 14.71 -1.11
C ASN A 110 -5.88 15.05 -1.19
N ALA A 111 -6.64 14.33 -2.02
CA ALA A 111 -8.05 14.63 -2.23
C ALA A 111 -8.97 14.02 -1.16
N PHE A 112 -8.64 12.84 -0.61
CA PHE A 112 -9.56 12.04 0.19
C PHE A 112 -8.98 11.49 1.50
N GLY A 113 -7.67 11.63 1.76
CA GLY A 113 -7.00 10.97 2.89
C GLY A 113 -7.51 11.36 4.28
N ASN A 114 -8.20 12.50 4.40
CA ASN A 114 -8.87 12.91 5.65
C ASN A 114 -10.27 12.30 5.85
N LYS A 115 -10.82 11.63 4.84
CA LYS A 115 -12.18 11.04 4.84
C LYS A 115 -12.15 9.51 4.82
N ILE A 116 -11.13 8.91 4.19
CA ILE A 116 -11.06 7.47 3.97
C ILE A 116 -9.62 6.96 4.15
N ALA A 117 -9.46 5.73 4.63
CA ALA A 117 -8.13 5.12 4.67
C ALA A 117 -7.64 4.83 3.25
N VAL A 118 -6.37 5.11 2.99
CA VAL A 118 -5.73 4.91 1.68
C VAL A 118 -4.59 3.92 1.86
N ILE A 119 -4.73 2.77 1.19
CA ILE A 119 -3.81 1.65 1.24
C ILE A 119 -3.16 1.54 -0.14
N GLY A 120 -1.87 1.86 -0.26
CA GLY A 120 -1.16 1.71 -1.53
C GLY A 120 -0.80 0.26 -1.79
N ASN A 121 -1.12 -0.29 -2.96
CA ASN A 121 -0.60 -1.60 -3.36
C ASN A 121 0.84 -1.47 -3.88
N THR A 122 1.79 -1.36 -2.97
CA THR A 122 3.21 -1.17 -3.27
C THR A 122 4.03 -2.46 -3.17
N GLY A 123 3.38 -3.61 -3.02
CA GLY A 123 4.02 -4.92 -3.08
C GLY A 123 4.48 -5.29 -4.49
N SER A 124 5.57 -6.06 -4.58
CA SER A 124 6.17 -6.53 -5.83
C SER A 124 6.84 -7.89 -5.60
N ASN A 125 7.05 -8.65 -6.66
CA ASN A 125 7.89 -9.85 -6.59
C ASN A 125 9.39 -9.56 -6.48
N SER A 126 9.78 -8.30 -6.67
CA SER A 126 11.14 -7.81 -6.48
C SER A 126 11.24 -7.05 -5.15
N THR A 127 12.02 -7.54 -4.20
CA THR A 127 12.17 -6.89 -2.88
C THR A 127 12.62 -5.44 -2.98
N ARG A 128 13.57 -5.13 -3.87
CA ARG A 128 14.04 -3.74 -4.07
C ARG A 128 12.92 -2.81 -4.55
N GLU A 129 12.04 -3.33 -5.39
CA GLU A 129 10.96 -2.56 -6.00
C GLU A 129 9.84 -2.34 -5.00
N ALA A 130 9.49 -3.39 -4.25
CA ALA A 130 8.54 -3.30 -3.15
C ALA A 130 8.99 -2.27 -2.10
N LEU A 131 10.27 -2.31 -1.68
CA LEU A 131 10.82 -1.33 -0.74
C LEU A 131 10.75 0.09 -1.31
N HIS A 132 11.24 0.30 -2.53
CA HIS A 132 11.26 1.63 -3.14
C HIS A 132 9.85 2.23 -3.30
N ALA A 133 8.89 1.44 -3.80
CA ALA A 133 7.52 1.89 -3.96
C ALA A 133 6.83 2.11 -2.60
N THR A 134 7.11 1.27 -1.61
CA THR A 134 6.52 1.38 -0.28
C THR A 134 7.03 2.61 0.47
N GLU A 135 8.34 2.86 0.43
CA GLU A 135 8.96 4.08 0.97
C GLU A 135 8.34 5.33 0.33
N GLN A 136 8.24 5.36 -1.01
CA GLN A 136 7.62 6.49 -1.72
C GLN A 136 6.13 6.65 -1.41
N GLY A 137 5.38 5.53 -1.33
CA GLY A 137 3.97 5.53 -0.98
C GLY A 137 3.72 6.14 0.40
N PHE A 138 4.54 5.79 1.39
CA PHE A 138 4.47 6.40 2.72
C PHE A 138 4.95 7.85 2.70
N ALA A 139 5.96 8.19 1.90
CA ALA A 139 6.45 9.56 1.75
C ALA A 139 5.39 10.52 1.16
N VAL A 140 4.48 10.02 0.33
CA VAL A 140 3.31 10.78 -0.17
C VAL A 140 2.08 10.67 0.75
N GLY A 141 2.22 10.01 1.89
CA GLY A 141 1.27 10.02 2.99
C GLY A 141 0.29 8.86 3.08
N MET A 142 0.44 7.78 2.27
CA MET A 142 -0.48 6.63 2.37
C MET A 142 -0.53 6.07 3.81
N HIS A 143 -1.69 5.57 4.23
CA HIS A 143 -1.88 5.12 5.60
C HIS A 143 -1.30 3.72 5.87
N ALA A 144 -1.28 2.89 4.84
CA ALA A 144 -0.75 1.53 4.89
C ALA A 144 -0.37 1.04 3.49
N SER A 145 0.34 -0.08 3.44
CA SER A 145 0.62 -0.81 2.21
C SER A 145 -0.16 -2.12 2.12
N LEU A 146 -0.40 -2.58 0.89
CA LEU A 146 -0.79 -3.96 0.60
C LEU A 146 0.43 -4.69 0.01
N GLN A 147 0.83 -5.79 0.64
CA GLN A 147 2.07 -6.50 0.34
C GLN A 147 1.77 -7.95 -0.05
N ILE A 148 1.91 -8.27 -1.34
CA ILE A 148 1.77 -9.63 -1.86
C ILE A 148 3.08 -10.41 -1.71
N ASN A 149 3.02 -11.73 -1.60
CA ASN A 149 4.24 -12.54 -1.71
C ASN A 149 4.80 -12.54 -3.16
N PRO A 150 6.10 -12.83 -3.35
CA PRO A 150 6.72 -12.84 -4.68
C PRO A 150 6.05 -13.80 -5.66
N TYR A 151 5.22 -13.22 -6.53
CA TYR A 151 4.51 -13.93 -7.59
C TYR A 151 5.44 -14.24 -8.77
N TYR A 152 5.17 -15.32 -9.49
CA TYR A 152 5.99 -15.87 -10.58
C TYR A 152 7.39 -16.33 -10.13
N GLY A 153 8.25 -15.39 -9.70
CA GLY A 153 9.57 -15.66 -9.13
C GLY A 153 9.49 -16.12 -7.66
N LYS A 154 8.88 -17.28 -7.43
CA LYS A 154 8.67 -17.85 -6.10
C LYS A 154 9.99 -18.03 -5.34
N THR A 155 9.92 -17.92 -4.02
CA THR A 155 11.09 -18.01 -3.14
C THR A 155 10.91 -19.05 -2.04
N SER A 156 11.96 -19.32 -1.27
CA SER A 156 11.91 -20.22 -0.12
C SER A 156 11.16 -19.60 1.06
N LYS A 157 10.84 -20.39 2.09
CA LYS A 157 10.25 -19.88 3.34
C LYS A 157 11.09 -18.75 3.95
N ALA A 158 12.40 -18.91 4.00
CA ALA A 158 13.33 -17.87 4.48
C ALA A 158 13.26 -16.61 3.60
N GLY A 159 13.15 -16.78 2.29
CA GLY A 159 12.96 -15.66 1.36
C GLY A 159 11.64 -14.90 1.57
N LEU A 160 10.54 -15.62 1.84
CA LEU A 160 9.24 -15.01 2.16
C LEU A 160 9.32 -14.15 3.42
N ILE A 161 9.90 -14.71 4.49
CA ILE A 161 10.07 -14.00 5.77
C ILE A 161 10.92 -12.75 5.56
N ASN A 162 12.09 -12.88 4.94
CA ASN A 162 12.98 -11.74 4.69
C ASN A 162 12.31 -10.65 3.85
N HIS A 163 11.61 -11.02 2.77
CA HIS A 163 10.92 -10.07 1.90
C HIS A 163 9.80 -9.32 2.64
N LEU A 164 8.93 -10.06 3.34
CA LEU A 164 7.77 -9.48 4.02
C LEU A 164 8.15 -8.68 5.28
N GLN A 165 9.16 -9.12 6.03
CA GLN A 165 9.71 -8.34 7.14
C GLN A 165 10.34 -7.03 6.66
N ALA A 166 11.06 -7.05 5.53
CA ALA A 166 11.66 -5.83 4.98
C ALA A 166 10.61 -4.75 4.69
N VAL A 167 9.52 -5.09 4.02
CA VAL A 167 8.44 -4.12 3.73
C VAL A 167 7.59 -3.77 4.96
N LEU A 168 7.48 -4.65 5.95
CA LEU A 168 6.83 -4.35 7.23
C LEU A 168 7.59 -3.31 8.05
N ASN A 169 8.91 -3.20 7.88
CA ASN A 169 9.73 -2.18 8.53
C ASN A 169 9.43 -0.76 8.01
N GLU A 170 8.91 -0.63 6.79
CA GLU A 170 8.56 0.67 6.19
C GLU A 170 7.30 1.29 6.81
N GLY A 171 6.35 0.48 7.30
CA GLY A 171 5.13 0.96 7.92
C GLY A 171 3.98 -0.05 7.93
N PRO A 172 2.77 0.36 8.38
CA PRO A 172 1.60 -0.52 8.48
C PRO A 172 1.31 -1.27 7.18
N ALA A 173 1.19 -2.59 7.23
CA ALA A 173 0.97 -3.42 6.03
C ALA A 173 -0.07 -4.50 6.23
N ILE A 174 -0.90 -4.69 5.20
CA ILE A 174 -1.76 -5.86 5.02
C ILE A 174 -1.02 -6.85 4.13
N ILE A 175 -0.83 -8.08 4.59
CA ILE A 175 -0.17 -9.13 3.79
C ILE A 175 -1.22 -9.83 2.92
N TYR A 176 -0.96 -9.94 1.62
CA TYR A 176 -1.91 -10.46 0.65
C TYR A 176 -1.53 -11.87 0.21
N ASN A 177 -2.36 -12.85 0.59
CA ASN A 177 -2.22 -14.24 0.17
C ASN A 177 -3.27 -14.59 -0.90
N VAL A 178 -2.82 -14.96 -2.10
CA VAL A 178 -3.68 -15.35 -3.23
C VAL A 178 -2.99 -16.38 -4.13
N PRO A 179 -2.79 -17.63 -3.67
CA PRO A 179 -2.03 -18.64 -4.41
C PRO A 179 -2.56 -18.94 -5.81
N GLY A 180 -3.86 -18.77 -6.06
CA GLY A 180 -4.44 -18.89 -7.40
C GLY A 180 -3.89 -17.89 -8.43
N ARG A 181 -3.22 -16.82 -7.97
CA ARG A 181 -2.54 -15.82 -8.82
C ARG A 181 -1.02 -15.84 -8.67
N THR A 182 -0.50 -16.14 -7.48
CA THR A 182 0.95 -16.13 -7.20
C THR A 182 1.62 -17.48 -7.44
N ALA A 183 0.85 -18.56 -7.53
CA ALA A 183 1.29 -19.95 -7.57
C ALA A 183 2.11 -20.39 -6.33
N GLN A 184 2.02 -19.64 -5.23
CA GLN A 184 2.64 -19.94 -3.94
C GLN A 184 1.75 -19.46 -2.81
N ASP A 185 1.30 -20.41 -2.00
CA ASP A 185 0.60 -20.11 -0.75
C ASP A 185 1.60 -19.62 0.31
N ILE A 186 1.23 -18.60 1.10
CA ILE A 186 2.03 -18.15 2.24
C ILE A 186 1.73 -19.06 3.44
N PRO A 187 2.66 -19.91 3.90
CA PRO A 187 2.36 -20.90 4.93
C PRO A 187 1.97 -20.28 6.28
N ASP A 188 1.19 -21.01 7.07
CA ASP A 188 0.69 -20.56 8.37
C ASP A 188 1.78 -20.14 9.36
N ASP A 189 2.89 -20.85 9.39
CA ASP A 189 4.01 -20.55 10.29
C ASP A 189 4.69 -19.22 9.94
N VAL A 190 4.80 -18.89 8.65
CA VAL A 190 5.25 -17.56 8.19
C VAL A 190 4.28 -16.48 8.67
N VAL A 191 2.97 -16.68 8.52
CA VAL A 191 1.98 -15.69 8.96
C VAL A 191 2.02 -15.46 10.47
N LEU A 192 2.14 -16.53 11.27
CA LEU A 192 2.23 -16.43 12.73
C LEU A 192 3.50 -15.71 13.19
N GLU A 193 4.61 -15.89 12.47
CA GLU A 193 5.84 -15.14 12.71
C GLU A 193 5.66 -13.65 12.40
N LEU A 194 5.10 -13.32 11.23
CA LEU A 194 4.85 -11.93 10.83
C LEU A 194 3.82 -11.23 11.73
N ASN A 195 2.87 -11.96 12.33
CA ASN A 195 1.87 -11.42 13.24
C ASN A 195 2.47 -10.80 14.53
N GLN A 196 3.72 -11.11 14.85
CA GLN A 196 4.44 -10.47 15.96
C GLN A 196 4.95 -9.06 15.62
N HIS A 197 4.95 -8.69 14.34
CA HIS A 197 5.44 -7.39 13.89
C HIS A 197 4.43 -6.28 14.20
N SER A 198 4.88 -5.17 14.81
CA SER A 198 4.01 -4.06 15.24
C SER A 198 3.21 -3.42 14.10
N ASN A 199 3.80 -3.36 12.90
CA ASN A 199 3.16 -2.85 11.69
C ASN A 199 2.27 -3.86 10.95
N PHE A 200 2.19 -5.12 11.39
CA PHE A 200 1.33 -6.11 10.75
C PHE A 200 -0.15 -5.80 11.05
N LEU A 201 -0.90 -5.42 10.01
CA LEU A 201 -2.33 -5.12 10.12
C LEU A 201 -3.20 -6.37 10.05
N GLY A 202 -2.77 -7.39 9.32
CA GLY A 202 -3.54 -8.61 9.09
C GLY A 202 -3.33 -9.19 7.69
N MET A 203 -4.07 -10.26 7.41
CA MET A 203 -4.08 -10.93 6.12
C MET A 203 -5.24 -10.40 5.26
N LYS A 204 -4.98 -10.14 3.97
CA LYS A 204 -6.01 -10.24 2.93
C LYS A 204 -5.93 -11.66 2.39
N GLU A 205 -6.91 -12.49 2.74
CA GLU A 205 -6.85 -13.94 2.52
C GLU A 205 -7.84 -14.38 1.42
N CYS A 206 -7.36 -15.19 0.48
CA CYS A 206 -8.12 -15.68 -0.67
C CYS A 206 -8.26 -17.21 -0.75
N THR A 207 -7.69 -17.99 0.18
CA THR A 207 -7.83 -19.46 0.17
C THR A 207 -9.12 -19.97 0.83
N GLY A 208 -9.97 -19.06 1.32
CA GLY A 208 -11.31 -19.38 1.80
C GLY A 208 -11.50 -19.33 3.32
N ASN A 209 -12.75 -19.50 3.74
CA ASN A 209 -13.22 -19.21 5.11
C ASN A 209 -12.59 -20.11 6.18
N ALA A 210 -12.21 -21.35 5.86
CA ALA A 210 -11.55 -22.25 6.81
C ALA A 210 -10.18 -21.71 7.26
N ARG A 211 -9.40 -21.16 6.31
CA ARG A 211 -8.11 -20.50 6.57
C ARG A 211 -8.30 -19.28 7.46
N ILE A 212 -9.25 -18.41 7.10
CA ILE A 212 -9.60 -17.21 7.88
C ILE A 212 -9.98 -17.58 9.30
N LYS A 213 -10.87 -18.56 9.49
CA LYS A 213 -11.30 -19.03 10.82
C LYS A 213 -10.11 -19.50 11.67
N SER A 214 -9.18 -20.24 11.06
CA SER A 214 -7.95 -20.69 11.72
C SER A 214 -7.04 -19.52 12.15
N TYR A 215 -6.88 -18.51 11.29
CA TYR A 215 -6.11 -17.31 11.61
C TYR A 215 -6.76 -16.48 12.72
N THR A 216 -8.05 -16.16 12.59
CA THR A 216 -8.76 -15.37 13.60
C THR A 216 -8.82 -16.07 14.95
N GLY A 217 -8.92 -17.40 14.97
CA GLY A 217 -8.84 -18.21 16.19
C GLY A 217 -7.48 -18.15 16.90
N ARG A 218 -6.43 -17.71 16.20
CA ARG A 218 -5.07 -17.51 16.73
C ARG A 218 -4.70 -16.03 16.86
N GLY A 219 -5.68 -15.13 16.79
CA GLY A 219 -5.47 -13.68 16.96
C GLY A 219 -4.86 -12.97 15.74
N VAL A 220 -4.82 -13.61 14.57
CA VAL A 220 -4.41 -12.98 13.32
C VAL A 220 -5.63 -12.27 12.71
N ASN A 221 -5.52 -10.95 12.50
CA ASN A 221 -6.58 -10.19 11.86
C ASN A 221 -6.70 -10.54 10.37
N CYS A 222 -7.91 -10.60 9.83
CA CYS A 222 -8.13 -11.02 8.44
C CYS A 222 -9.25 -10.21 7.76
N TRP A 223 -9.01 -9.88 6.50
CA TRP A 223 -10.02 -9.44 5.55
C TRP A 223 -10.24 -10.52 4.49
N TRP A 224 -11.50 -10.84 4.26
CA TRP A 224 -11.92 -11.73 3.19
C TRP A 224 -12.07 -10.94 1.88
N VAL A 225 -11.75 -11.59 0.76
CA VAL A 225 -12.05 -11.06 -0.56
C VAL A 225 -13.38 -11.63 -1.02
N ALA A 226 -14.37 -10.76 -1.21
CA ALA A 226 -15.62 -11.13 -1.86
C ALA A 226 -15.36 -11.52 -3.32
N GLN A 227 -15.10 -12.80 -3.56
CA GLN A 227 -15.10 -13.39 -4.89
C GLN A 227 -16.50 -13.99 -5.10
N HIS A 228 -17.20 -13.46 -6.11
CA HIS A 228 -18.48 -13.92 -6.67
C HIS A 228 -19.43 -14.64 -5.70
N ALA A 229 -20.39 -13.88 -5.16
CA ALA A 229 -21.74 -14.39 -4.95
C ALA A 229 -22.47 -14.46 -6.30
#